data_AF-A0A3B8T2B7-F1
#
_entry.id   AF-A0A3B8T2B7-F1
#
_cell.length_a   1.000
_cell.length_b   1.000
_cell.length_c   1.000
_cell.angle_alpha   90.00
_cell.angle_beta   90.00
_cell.angle_gamma   90.00
#
_symmetry.space_group_name_H-M   'P 1'
#
loop_
_entity.id
_entity.type
_entity.pdbx_description
1 polymer ?
#
loop_
_entity_poly.entity_id
_entity_poly.type
_entity_poly.pdbx_seq_one_letter_code
_entity_poly.pdbx_strand_id
1 'polypeptide(L)'
;MSSYRHACGLEHHNIHLDQGFSALIAVNTPGVDDSGVSHAVEHLVFRRSEAFNREESLFQLSALTDLAINASTHADITYYHCYSPNLPTCLLGLNYLLNGLLAPLFVKQDIDYEIYCDQYYGVINRELSYQQGEQQWVIDISDTSAHRCYQYGGVIELISQLNIDDVTRYHAQHYQAKKMLLITGNIEPAVVAPLLDCIDCNGKSDKLYRRKVSTQTHDYEVNKQVFRWWIAIEFFDYFSKHYTSLRTLIESYHAQLMPPQYNPNKQQQFALDVIAPIDCLEETLFKALQEYLISNAEESSIEEQDKTQYKFSSEIMHLVNYHKTLNTGQASDTCHISEQNVVLSLGAATQFRLKKQPIINPVKTDKPNALLPVKNRLLTQLQDHFIENSDQNSQYKCQPLPAVFRTLSNKALQQLTENQNKIAKVFDVQHCLMLVYVKPLEENLAIITSFIISAYPGFLAARIQGHCYAIVCQYLDYSRHLAFYSAFDVAPMQRLAVMTKILCALKDDQLFIQQCLPLAKAKLNNTNGHNITVDCVTTFLSNKICALHGP
;
A
#
# COMPACT_ATOMS: atom_id res chain seq x y z
N MET A 1 -30.48 -9.64 -9.68
CA MET A 1 -29.47 -9.25 -8.68
C MET A 1 -30.04 -8.10 -7.86
N SER A 2 -30.13 -8.27 -6.55
CA SER A 2 -30.78 -7.31 -5.65
C SER A 2 -29.72 -6.56 -4.85
N SER A 3 -29.71 -5.23 -4.95
CA SER A 3 -29.03 -4.41 -3.95
C SER A 3 -29.78 -4.54 -2.62
N TYR A 4 -29.03 -4.67 -1.53
CA TYR A 4 -29.56 -4.68 -0.17
C TYR A 4 -29.06 -3.44 0.56
N ARG A 5 -29.89 -2.83 1.40
CA ARG A 5 -29.50 -1.71 2.23
C ARG A 5 -29.61 -2.10 3.69
N HIS A 6 -28.48 -2.09 4.39
CA HIS A 6 -28.40 -2.40 5.82
C HIS A 6 -29.02 -1.27 6.66
N ALA A 7 -29.34 -1.56 7.93
CA ALA A 7 -29.96 -0.60 8.84
C ALA A 7 -29.13 0.69 9.03
N CYS A 8 -27.80 0.57 9.01
CA CYS A 8 -26.87 1.72 9.06
C CYS A 8 -26.82 2.54 7.75
N GLY A 9 -27.53 2.10 6.70
CA GLY A 9 -27.57 2.75 5.40
C GLY A 9 -26.52 2.26 4.39
N LEU A 10 -25.60 1.37 4.80
CA LEU A 10 -24.61 0.76 3.91
C LEU A 10 -25.30 0.00 2.77
N GLU A 11 -24.96 0.36 1.54
CA GLU A 11 -25.42 -0.37 0.35
C GLU A 11 -24.56 -1.61 0.12
N HIS A 12 -25.20 -2.73 -0.18
CA HIS A 12 -24.55 -4.03 -0.29
C HIS A 12 -25.01 -4.79 -1.54
N HIS A 13 -24.04 -5.19 -2.36
CA HIS A 13 -24.22 -6.09 -3.49
C HIS A 13 -23.45 -7.39 -3.22
N ASN A 14 -24.11 -8.54 -3.41
CA ASN A 14 -23.44 -9.84 -3.39
C ASN A 14 -23.38 -10.39 -4.81
N ILE A 15 -22.21 -10.88 -5.22
CA ILE A 15 -21.98 -11.53 -6.50
C ILE A 15 -21.48 -12.96 -6.28
N HIS A 16 -21.75 -13.84 -7.23
CA HIS A 16 -21.23 -15.20 -7.18
C HIS A 16 -19.81 -15.25 -7.74
N LEU A 17 -18.91 -15.93 -7.03
CA LEU A 17 -17.55 -16.23 -7.48
C LEU A 17 -17.36 -17.74 -7.55
N ASP A 18 -16.49 -18.19 -8.46
CA ASP A 18 -16.18 -19.61 -8.63
C ASP A 18 -15.52 -20.22 -7.38
N GLN A 19 -14.71 -19.44 -6.65
CA GLN A 19 -13.95 -19.92 -5.50
C GLN A 19 -13.75 -18.84 -4.43
N GLY A 20 -13.71 -19.29 -3.17
CA GLY A 20 -13.39 -18.47 -2.02
C GLY A 20 -14.42 -17.39 -1.71
N PHE A 21 -14.03 -16.48 -0.82
CA PHE A 21 -14.86 -15.42 -0.29
C PHE A 21 -14.07 -14.12 -0.33
N SER A 22 -14.73 -13.05 -0.78
CA SER A 22 -14.11 -11.73 -0.83
C SER A 22 -15.09 -10.62 -0.43
N ALA A 23 -14.53 -9.50 0.00
CA ALA A 23 -15.27 -8.27 0.23
C ALA A 23 -14.46 -7.08 -0.29
N LEU A 24 -15.17 -6.11 -0.87
CA LEU A 24 -14.66 -4.83 -1.34
C LEU A 24 -15.57 -3.73 -0.80
N ILE A 25 -15.01 -2.77 -0.08
CA ILE A 25 -15.72 -1.57 0.38
C ILE A 25 -15.13 -0.37 -0.37
N ALA A 26 -15.97 0.27 -1.17
CA ALA A 26 -15.64 1.48 -1.90
C ALA A 26 -16.07 2.72 -1.10
N VAL A 27 -15.13 3.63 -0.85
CA VAL A 27 -15.36 4.88 -0.11
C VAL A 27 -14.88 6.07 -0.94
N ASN A 28 -15.78 7.03 -1.20
CA ASN A 28 -15.42 8.26 -1.91
C ASN A 28 -14.55 9.17 -1.02
N THR A 29 -13.25 9.22 -1.31
CA THR A 29 -12.19 9.89 -0.54
C THR A 29 -11.45 10.91 -1.42
N PRO A 30 -12.13 12.00 -1.85
CA PRO A 30 -11.53 13.01 -2.71
C PRO A 30 -10.27 13.62 -2.09
N GLY A 31 -9.20 13.68 -2.89
CA GLY A 31 -8.07 14.57 -2.65
C GLY A 31 -8.52 16.03 -2.77
N VAL A 32 -8.68 16.72 -1.63
CA VAL A 32 -9.20 18.10 -1.58
C VAL A 32 -8.10 19.16 -1.45
N ASP A 33 -6.88 18.73 -1.13
CA ASP A 33 -5.65 19.50 -1.01
C ASP A 33 -4.44 18.54 -1.10
N ASP A 34 -3.21 19.07 -0.99
CA ASP A 34 -1.97 18.28 -1.00
C ASP A 34 -1.57 17.77 0.40
N SER A 35 -2.47 17.85 1.40
CA SER A 35 -2.12 17.43 2.75
C SER A 35 -1.92 15.93 2.87
N GLY A 36 -2.50 15.14 1.97
CA GLY A 36 -2.55 13.69 2.11
C GLY A 36 -3.51 13.20 3.19
N VAL A 37 -4.50 14.01 3.60
CA VAL A 37 -5.47 13.61 4.64
C VAL A 37 -6.24 12.33 4.29
N SER A 38 -6.55 12.09 3.00
CA SER A 38 -7.19 10.85 2.56
C SER A 38 -6.30 9.64 2.79
N HIS A 39 -5.02 9.74 2.40
CA HIS A 39 -4.00 8.71 2.64
C HIS A 39 -3.74 8.48 4.14
N ALA A 40 -3.70 9.55 4.93
CA ALA A 40 -3.57 9.45 6.39
C ALA A 40 -4.76 8.69 7.01
N VAL A 41 -5.99 9.01 6.62
CA VAL A 41 -7.17 8.29 7.11
C VAL A 41 -7.17 6.84 6.63
N GLU A 42 -6.72 6.54 5.41
CA GLU A 42 -6.54 5.17 4.93
C GLU A 42 -5.66 4.32 5.86
N HIS A 43 -4.52 4.85 6.30
CA HIS A 43 -3.66 4.15 7.25
C HIS A 43 -4.31 4.04 8.64
N LEU A 44 -4.90 5.14 9.12
CA LEU A 44 -5.37 5.23 10.50
C LEU A 44 -6.60 4.36 10.79
N VAL A 45 -7.47 4.09 9.81
CA VAL A 45 -8.59 3.16 9.99
C VAL A 45 -8.14 1.72 10.22
N PHE A 46 -6.93 1.36 9.82
CA PHE A 46 -6.30 0.07 10.11
C PHE A 46 -5.57 0.03 11.45
N ARG A 47 -5.54 1.11 12.22
CA ARG A 47 -4.81 1.10 13.50
C ARG A 47 -5.65 0.52 14.60
N ARG A 48 -6.84 1.07 14.83
CA ARG A 48 -7.67 0.73 15.99
C ARG A 48 -9.15 0.94 15.71
N SER A 49 -9.95 0.09 16.33
CA SER A 49 -11.38 0.27 16.57
C SER A 49 -11.70 -0.24 17.97
N GLU A 50 -12.94 -0.10 18.43
CA GLU A 50 -13.35 -0.63 19.74
C GLU A 50 -13.19 -2.16 19.81
N ALA A 51 -13.64 -2.88 18.77
CA ALA A 51 -13.47 -4.33 18.67
C ALA A 51 -12.00 -4.73 18.48
N PHE A 52 -11.23 -3.96 17.70
CA PHE A 52 -9.82 -4.24 17.40
C PHE A 52 -8.92 -3.12 17.93
N ASN A 53 -8.76 -3.08 19.26
CA ASN A 53 -8.13 -1.95 19.95
C ASN A 53 -6.59 -1.98 19.96
N ARG A 54 -5.97 -2.84 19.14
CA ARG A 54 -4.52 -3.06 19.09
C ARG A 54 -3.96 -2.59 17.75
N GLU A 55 -2.90 -1.81 17.80
CA GLU A 55 -2.17 -1.24 16.66
C GLU A 55 -1.51 -2.31 15.77
N GLU A 56 -1.26 -3.50 16.31
CA GLU A 56 -0.71 -4.65 15.61
C GLU A 56 -1.77 -5.56 14.96
N SER A 57 -3.07 -5.25 15.09
CA SER A 57 -4.17 -6.17 14.71
C SER A 57 -4.08 -6.64 13.25
N LEU A 58 -3.93 -5.70 12.30
CA LEU A 58 -3.78 -6.01 10.87
C LEU A 58 -2.66 -7.03 10.64
N PHE A 59 -1.49 -6.79 11.24
CA PHE A 59 -0.31 -7.61 11.05
C PHE A 59 -0.51 -9.02 11.63
N GLN A 60 -1.15 -9.14 12.79
CA GLN A 60 -1.45 -10.46 13.37
C GLN A 60 -2.46 -11.23 12.52
N LEU A 61 -3.52 -10.57 12.04
CA LEU A 61 -4.51 -11.18 11.16
C LEU A 61 -3.83 -11.73 9.89
N SER A 62 -3.06 -10.90 9.20
CA SER A 62 -2.35 -11.31 7.97
C SER A 62 -1.24 -12.34 8.23
N ALA A 63 -0.57 -12.31 9.40
CA ALA A 63 0.51 -13.24 9.70
C ALA A 63 0.00 -14.64 10.09
N LEU A 64 -1.08 -14.72 10.87
CA LEU A 64 -1.55 -15.96 11.50
C LEU A 64 -2.76 -16.61 10.81
N THR A 65 -3.35 -15.95 9.80
CA THR A 65 -4.44 -16.52 9.00
C THR A 65 -4.11 -16.45 7.50
N ASP A 66 -4.94 -17.08 6.68
CA ASP A 66 -4.86 -17.01 5.23
C ASP A 66 -5.55 -15.77 4.63
N LEU A 67 -5.93 -14.81 5.49
CA LEU A 67 -6.54 -13.55 5.08
C LEU A 67 -5.56 -12.71 4.26
N ALA A 68 -5.91 -12.48 2.99
CA ALA A 68 -5.38 -11.38 2.22
C ALA A 68 -6.23 -10.14 2.49
N ILE A 69 -5.60 -9.05 2.94
CA ILE A 69 -6.29 -7.80 3.27
C ILE A 69 -5.41 -6.63 2.87
N ASN A 70 -5.99 -5.62 2.21
CA ASN A 70 -5.26 -4.44 1.79
C ASN A 70 -6.21 -3.25 1.56
N ALA A 71 -5.64 -2.09 1.28
CA ALA A 71 -6.33 -0.96 0.71
C ALA A 71 -5.61 -0.42 -0.53
N SER A 72 -6.33 0.35 -1.32
CA SER A 72 -5.80 1.04 -2.49
C SER A 72 -6.52 2.36 -2.68
N THR A 73 -5.81 3.46 -2.45
CA THR A 73 -6.30 4.82 -2.73
C THR A 73 -6.00 5.25 -4.15
N HIS A 74 -7.02 5.84 -4.76
CA HIS A 74 -6.99 6.59 -6.02
C HIS A 74 -7.44 8.03 -5.72
N ALA A 75 -7.38 8.92 -6.72
CA ALA A 75 -7.61 10.35 -6.53
C ALA A 75 -8.94 10.73 -5.83
N ASP A 76 -10.01 9.94 -6.03
CA ASP A 76 -11.33 10.22 -5.46
C ASP A 76 -11.99 9.05 -4.73
N ILE A 77 -11.32 7.90 -4.66
CA ILE A 77 -11.88 6.70 -4.07
C ILE A 77 -10.79 5.86 -3.44
N THR A 78 -11.11 5.30 -2.28
CA THR A 78 -10.29 4.28 -1.61
C THR A 78 -11.07 2.98 -1.58
N TYR A 79 -10.42 1.93 -2.05
CA TYR A 79 -10.91 0.56 -1.99
C TYR A 79 -10.29 -0.15 -0.80
N TYR A 80 -11.11 -0.69 0.10
CA TYR A 80 -10.69 -1.57 1.17
C TYR A 80 -11.18 -2.96 0.85
N HIS A 81 -10.30 -3.96 0.94
CA HIS A 81 -10.71 -5.28 0.50
C HIS A 81 -10.03 -6.39 1.29
N CYS A 82 -10.73 -7.52 1.36
CA CYS A 82 -10.17 -8.75 1.90
C CYS A 82 -10.64 -9.97 1.12
N TYR A 83 -9.85 -11.04 1.19
CA TYR A 83 -10.12 -12.33 0.58
C TYR A 83 -9.60 -13.46 1.47
N SER A 84 -10.32 -14.57 1.51
CA SER A 84 -9.84 -15.86 2.01
C SER A 84 -10.60 -17.00 1.32
N PRO A 85 -9.96 -18.18 1.11
CA PRO A 85 -10.69 -19.37 0.70
C PRO A 85 -11.65 -19.89 1.79
N ASN A 86 -11.51 -19.44 3.04
CA ASN A 86 -12.33 -19.82 4.18
C ASN A 86 -13.29 -18.69 4.58
N LEU A 87 -14.60 -18.99 4.63
CA LEU A 87 -15.64 -18.00 4.95
C LEU A 87 -15.42 -17.36 6.34
N PRO A 88 -15.26 -18.13 7.44
CA PRO A 88 -14.95 -17.55 8.75
C PRO A 88 -13.75 -16.61 8.76
N THR A 89 -12.65 -16.95 8.09
CA THR A 89 -11.48 -16.05 8.00
C THR A 89 -11.84 -14.77 7.23
N CYS A 90 -12.55 -14.89 6.12
CA CYS A 90 -13.00 -13.73 5.34
C CYS A 90 -13.97 -12.85 6.15
N LEU A 91 -14.86 -13.44 6.96
CA LEU A 91 -15.75 -12.70 7.85
C LEU A 91 -15.00 -12.00 8.98
N LEU A 92 -13.94 -12.61 9.52
CA LEU A 92 -13.05 -11.95 10.48
C LEU A 92 -12.39 -10.71 9.84
N GLY A 93 -11.89 -10.85 8.61
CA GLY A 93 -11.34 -9.73 7.85
C GLY A 93 -12.36 -8.63 7.52
N LEU A 94 -13.57 -9.01 7.12
CA LEU A 94 -14.66 -8.07 6.86
C LEU A 94 -15.09 -7.35 8.15
N ASN A 95 -15.19 -8.06 9.27
CA ASN A 95 -15.49 -7.47 10.57
C ASN A 95 -14.43 -6.45 10.98
N TYR A 96 -13.15 -6.77 10.76
CA TYR A 96 -12.03 -5.87 10.98
C TYR A 96 -12.13 -4.59 10.14
N LEU A 97 -12.39 -4.74 8.83
CA LEU A 97 -12.58 -3.60 7.92
C LEU A 97 -13.77 -2.73 8.33
N LEU A 98 -14.94 -3.33 8.58
CA LEU A 98 -16.15 -2.58 8.93
C LEU A 98 -15.96 -1.78 10.23
N ASN A 99 -15.35 -2.38 11.26
CA ASN A 99 -15.06 -1.67 12.51
C ASN A 99 -14.08 -0.51 12.30
N GLY A 100 -13.00 -0.73 11.54
CA GLY A 100 -12.03 0.32 11.23
C GLY A 100 -12.61 1.46 10.40
N LEU A 101 -13.48 1.15 9.44
CA LEU A 101 -14.05 2.15 8.52
C LEU A 101 -15.21 2.93 9.13
N LEU A 102 -16.08 2.29 9.91
CA LEU A 102 -17.29 2.90 10.45
C LEU A 102 -17.08 3.48 11.85
N ALA A 103 -16.19 2.91 12.67
CA ALA A 103 -15.95 3.33 14.05
C ALA A 103 -14.45 3.24 14.45
N PRO A 104 -13.55 3.94 13.75
CA PRO A 104 -12.13 3.96 14.12
C PRO A 104 -11.90 4.68 15.44
N LEU A 105 -10.82 4.29 16.14
CA LEU A 105 -10.29 5.00 17.30
C LEU A 105 -9.03 5.76 16.91
N PHE A 106 -9.17 7.03 16.54
CA PHE A 106 -8.01 7.90 16.33
C PHE A 106 -7.43 8.33 17.67
N VAL A 107 -6.13 8.10 17.85
CA VAL A 107 -5.37 8.54 19.02
C VAL A 107 -4.13 9.30 18.56
N LYS A 108 -3.70 10.30 19.33
CA LYS A 108 -2.57 11.17 18.95
C LYS A 108 -1.29 10.39 18.66
N GLN A 109 -1.01 9.35 19.44
CA GLN A 109 0.18 8.51 19.24
C GLN A 109 0.19 7.79 17.88
N ASP A 110 -0.95 7.27 17.42
CA ASP A 110 -1.05 6.60 16.11
C ASP A 110 -0.87 7.60 14.97
N ILE A 111 -1.33 8.85 15.14
CA ILE A 111 -1.10 9.93 14.17
C ILE A 111 0.39 10.23 14.07
N ASP A 112 1.08 10.35 15.19
CA ASP A 112 2.52 10.63 15.21
C ASP A 112 3.33 9.49 14.56
N TYR A 113 2.93 8.24 14.78
CA TYR A 113 3.63 7.07 14.25
C TYR A 113 3.28 6.71 12.80
N GLU A 114 2.05 6.89 12.35
CA GLU A 114 1.68 6.64 10.95
C GLU A 114 2.01 7.84 10.06
N ILE A 115 1.76 9.08 10.50
CA ILE A 115 1.92 10.25 9.64
C ILE A 115 3.33 10.80 9.72
N TYR A 116 3.66 11.45 10.83
CA TYR A 116 4.89 12.20 11.02
C TYR A 116 5.14 12.46 12.52
N CYS A 117 6.37 12.20 12.96
CA CYS A 117 6.85 12.58 14.29
C CYS A 117 8.29 13.11 14.18
N ASP A 118 8.59 14.18 14.91
CA ASP A 118 9.88 14.83 15.11
C ASP A 118 11.04 14.30 14.26
N GLN A 119 11.43 15.05 13.22
CA GLN A 119 12.63 14.73 12.43
C GLN A 119 12.60 13.27 11.92
N TYR A 120 11.71 13.02 10.96
CA TYR A 120 11.80 11.91 9.99
C TYR A 120 11.14 10.57 10.36
N TYR A 121 10.46 10.48 11.50
CA TYR A 121 9.61 9.35 11.83
C TYR A 121 8.22 9.52 11.20
N GLY A 122 7.44 8.45 11.18
CA GLY A 122 6.13 8.41 10.55
C GLY A 122 6.15 7.56 9.29
N VAL A 123 5.32 6.54 9.25
CA VAL A 123 5.27 5.56 8.14
C VAL A 123 5.07 6.23 6.80
N ILE A 124 4.05 7.09 6.69
CA ILE A 124 3.72 7.80 5.45
C ILE A 124 4.84 8.78 5.10
N ASN A 125 5.41 9.48 6.09
CA ASN A 125 6.59 10.30 5.82
C ASN A 125 7.76 9.48 5.23
N ARG A 126 7.99 8.24 5.69
CA ARG A 126 9.02 7.35 5.11
C ARG A 126 8.69 6.89 3.70
N GLU A 127 7.41 6.62 3.42
CA GLU A 127 6.92 6.27 2.08
C GLU A 127 7.12 7.43 1.09
N LEU A 128 6.66 8.63 1.47
CA LEU A 128 6.68 9.82 0.61
C LEU A 128 8.09 10.36 0.39
N SER A 129 9.00 10.21 1.36
CA SER A 129 10.38 10.74 1.25
C SER A 129 11.13 10.23 0.01
N TYR A 130 10.80 9.04 -0.47
CA TYR A 130 11.35 8.51 -1.72
C TYR A 130 10.67 9.11 -2.95
N GLN A 131 9.34 9.20 -2.93
CA GLN A 131 8.52 9.67 -4.06
C GLN A 131 8.76 11.16 -4.39
N GLN A 132 9.03 12.00 -3.40
CA GLN A 132 9.22 13.45 -3.61
C GLN A 132 10.53 13.82 -4.30
N GLY A 133 11.43 12.84 -4.52
CA GLY A 133 12.61 13.02 -5.36
C GLY A 133 12.33 12.85 -6.85
N GLU A 134 11.14 12.38 -7.25
CA GLU A 134 10.80 12.11 -8.64
C GLU A 134 10.38 13.38 -9.39
N GLN A 135 10.82 13.50 -10.64
CA GLN A 135 10.54 14.67 -11.47
C GLN A 135 9.03 14.88 -11.70
N GLN A 136 8.26 13.79 -11.82
CA GLN A 136 6.81 13.89 -12.01
C GLN A 136 6.12 14.56 -10.81
N TRP A 137 6.53 14.20 -9.59
CA TRP A 137 5.98 14.81 -8.38
C TRP A 137 6.19 16.33 -8.39
N VAL A 138 7.38 16.80 -8.80
CA VAL A 138 7.68 18.24 -8.92
C VAL A 138 6.78 18.93 -9.93
N ILE A 139 6.49 18.28 -11.06
CA ILE A 139 5.58 18.81 -12.08
C ILE A 139 4.18 18.97 -11.48
N ASP A 140 3.66 17.93 -10.83
CA ASP A 140 2.29 17.97 -10.31
C ASP A 140 2.10 19.05 -9.25
N ILE A 141 3.06 19.24 -8.34
CA ILE A 141 2.98 20.31 -7.34
C ILE A 141 3.21 21.71 -7.95
N SER A 142 3.77 21.80 -9.15
CA SER A 142 3.98 23.06 -9.88
C SER A 142 2.71 23.56 -10.57
N ASP A 143 1.80 22.65 -10.91
CA ASP A 143 0.52 22.96 -11.55
C ASP A 143 -0.39 23.70 -10.56
N THR A 144 -0.67 24.98 -10.82
CA THR A 144 -1.60 25.80 -10.04
C THR A 144 -2.92 26.04 -10.77
N SER A 145 -3.19 25.30 -11.85
CA SER A 145 -4.41 25.46 -12.64
C SER A 145 -5.64 24.94 -11.87
N ALA A 146 -6.83 25.31 -12.33
CA ALA A 146 -8.09 24.82 -11.76
C ALA A 146 -8.29 23.30 -11.97
N HIS A 147 -7.57 22.70 -12.92
CA HIS A 147 -7.71 21.28 -13.30
C HIS A 147 -6.60 20.39 -12.72
N ARG A 148 -5.74 20.93 -11.86
CA ARG A 148 -4.66 20.16 -11.21
C ARG A 148 -5.20 18.95 -10.46
N CYS A 149 -4.41 17.86 -10.45
CA CYS A 149 -4.62 16.74 -9.56
C CYS A 149 -3.91 17.01 -8.23
N TYR A 150 -4.66 17.03 -7.12
CA TYR A 150 -4.05 17.12 -5.80
C TYR A 150 -3.23 15.87 -5.49
N GLN A 151 -2.14 16.06 -4.75
CA GLN A 151 -1.29 14.98 -4.28
C GLN A 151 -1.99 14.28 -3.11
N TYR A 152 -2.90 13.35 -3.42
CA TYR A 152 -3.68 12.62 -2.43
C TYR A 152 -2.81 11.76 -1.49
N GLY A 153 -1.60 11.36 -1.93
CA GLY A 153 -0.60 10.73 -1.06
C GLY A 153 -0.01 11.69 -0.02
N GLY A 154 -0.02 12.99 -0.30
CA GLY A 154 0.48 14.06 0.56
C GLY A 154 1.83 14.63 0.14
N VAL A 155 2.06 15.90 0.50
CA VAL A 155 3.39 16.53 0.50
C VAL A 155 3.92 16.62 1.94
N ILE A 156 5.21 16.40 2.16
CA ILE A 156 5.78 16.26 3.53
C ILE A 156 5.52 17.52 4.37
N GLU A 157 5.59 18.70 3.74
CA GLU A 157 5.28 19.98 4.38
C GLU A 157 3.89 20.01 5.00
N LEU A 158 2.87 19.51 4.29
CA LEU A 158 1.48 19.64 4.70
C LEU A 158 0.99 18.45 5.51
N ILE A 159 1.45 17.24 5.19
CA ILE A 159 1.05 16.04 5.93
C ILE A 159 1.53 16.10 7.39
N SER A 160 2.70 16.71 7.63
CA SER A 160 3.23 16.95 8.99
C SER A 160 2.39 17.95 9.81
N GLN A 161 1.46 18.68 9.18
CA GLN A 161 0.55 19.63 9.84
C GLN A 161 -0.83 19.02 10.15
N LEU A 162 -1.07 17.77 9.76
CA LEU A 162 -2.30 17.05 10.09
C LEU A 162 -2.34 16.72 11.58
N ASN A 163 -3.50 16.92 12.19
CA ASN A 163 -3.75 16.56 13.58
C ASN A 163 -5.00 15.70 13.72
N ILE A 164 -5.34 15.34 14.96
CA ILE A 164 -6.48 14.47 15.26
C ILE A 164 -7.82 15.03 14.80
N ASP A 165 -7.99 16.35 14.87
CA ASP A 165 -9.22 17.00 14.41
C ASP A 165 -9.34 16.92 12.89
N ASP A 166 -8.23 17.07 12.16
CA ASP A 166 -8.21 17.02 10.71
C ASP A 166 -8.65 15.64 10.20
N VAL A 167 -8.04 14.57 10.71
CA VAL A 167 -8.38 13.18 10.35
C VAL A 167 -9.79 12.81 10.78
N THR A 168 -10.22 13.23 11.98
CA THR A 168 -11.57 12.97 12.49
C THR A 168 -12.64 13.66 11.64
N ARG A 169 -12.42 14.92 11.25
CA ARG A 169 -13.37 15.67 10.41
C ARG A 169 -13.43 15.10 9.00
N TYR A 170 -12.28 14.74 8.40
CA TYR A 170 -12.26 14.13 7.07
C TYR A 170 -12.97 12.77 7.09
N HIS A 171 -12.68 11.92 8.08
CA HIS A 171 -13.37 10.66 8.29
C HIS A 171 -14.89 10.86 8.43
N ALA A 172 -15.35 11.70 9.34
CA ALA A 172 -16.78 11.96 9.54
C ALA A 172 -17.50 12.48 8.28
N GLN A 173 -16.80 13.25 7.44
CA GLN A 173 -17.35 13.79 6.20
C GLN A 173 -17.53 12.73 5.10
N HIS A 174 -16.59 11.78 4.99
CA HIS A 174 -16.49 10.85 3.86
C HIS A 174 -16.87 9.40 4.21
N TYR A 175 -16.54 8.94 5.41
CA TYR A 175 -16.74 7.57 5.88
C TYR A 175 -18.09 7.41 6.59
N GLN A 176 -19.17 7.74 5.89
CA GLN A 176 -20.54 7.49 6.36
C GLN A 176 -21.06 6.23 5.68
N ALA A 177 -21.62 5.28 6.45
CA ALA A 177 -22.16 4.03 5.91
C ALA A 177 -23.05 4.24 4.68
N LYS A 178 -23.96 5.23 4.73
CA LYS A 178 -24.86 5.62 3.63
C LYS A 178 -24.18 6.15 2.35
N LYS A 179 -22.88 6.43 2.38
CA LYS A 179 -22.06 6.90 1.25
C LYS A 179 -21.07 5.83 0.77
N MET A 180 -21.04 4.66 1.41
CA MET A 180 -20.18 3.56 1.06
C MET A 180 -20.95 2.49 0.30
N LEU A 181 -20.23 1.74 -0.53
CA LEU A 181 -20.73 0.54 -1.18
C LEU A 181 -19.90 -0.66 -0.73
N LEU A 182 -20.57 -1.70 -0.22
CA LEU A 182 -20.00 -3.02 0.00
C LEU A 182 -20.36 -3.93 -1.18
N ILE A 183 -19.36 -4.57 -1.76
CA ILE A 183 -19.53 -5.67 -2.71
C ILE A 183 -18.89 -6.90 -2.10
N THR A 184 -19.61 -8.02 -2.04
CA THR A 184 -19.08 -9.30 -1.58
C THR A 184 -19.11 -10.34 -2.69
N GLY A 185 -18.16 -11.26 -2.62
CA GLY A 185 -18.17 -12.51 -3.39
C GLY A 185 -18.54 -13.67 -2.48
N ASN A 186 -19.66 -14.35 -2.76
CA ASN A 186 -20.15 -15.50 -2.00
C ASN A 186 -20.48 -15.22 -0.51
N ILE A 187 -20.78 -13.96 -0.12
CA ILE A 187 -21.17 -13.61 1.26
C ILE A 187 -22.51 -12.87 1.24
N GLU A 188 -23.57 -13.55 1.67
CA GLU A 188 -24.93 -12.99 1.65
C GLU A 188 -25.13 -11.83 2.66
N PRO A 189 -26.00 -10.85 2.35
CA PRO A 189 -26.31 -9.75 3.27
C PRO A 189 -26.74 -10.18 4.67
N ALA A 190 -27.46 -11.29 4.80
CA ALA A 190 -27.88 -11.82 6.09
C ALA A 190 -26.71 -12.26 6.99
N VAL A 191 -25.57 -12.64 6.41
CA VAL A 191 -24.34 -12.99 7.14
C VAL A 191 -23.58 -11.74 7.58
N VAL A 192 -23.68 -10.66 6.81
CA VAL A 192 -23.01 -9.38 7.11
C VAL A 192 -23.78 -8.57 8.16
N ALA A 193 -25.11 -8.63 8.18
CA ALA A 193 -25.94 -7.82 9.08
C ALA A 193 -25.54 -7.92 10.57
N PRO A 194 -25.30 -9.12 11.14
CA PRO A 194 -24.85 -9.24 12.54
C PRO A 194 -23.49 -8.57 12.83
N LEU A 195 -22.60 -8.45 11.83
CA LEU A 195 -21.33 -7.74 12.00
C LEU A 195 -21.56 -6.23 12.15
N LEU A 196 -22.57 -5.69 11.47
CA LEU A 196 -22.92 -4.27 11.50
C LEU A 196 -23.73 -3.89 12.74
N ASP A 197 -24.56 -4.79 13.26
CA ASP A 197 -25.38 -4.54 14.47
C ASP A 197 -24.51 -4.21 15.70
N CYS A 198 -23.27 -4.67 15.71
CA CYS A 198 -22.29 -4.44 16.78
C CYS A 198 -21.52 -3.12 16.64
N ILE A 199 -21.75 -2.33 15.59
CA ILE A 199 -20.95 -1.14 15.27
C ILE A 199 -21.80 0.13 15.40
N ASP A 200 -21.37 1.05 16.28
CA ASP A 200 -21.97 2.38 16.36
C ASP A 200 -21.57 3.23 15.14
N CYS A 201 -22.42 3.25 14.12
CA CYS A 201 -22.21 3.98 12.87
C CYS A 201 -22.55 5.47 12.95
N ASN A 202 -22.83 6.02 14.14
CA ASN A 202 -23.17 7.44 14.29
C ASN A 202 -21.92 8.31 14.25
N GLY A 203 -21.78 9.11 13.18
CA GLY A 203 -20.68 10.05 13.01
C GLY A 203 -20.66 11.12 14.09
N LYS A 204 -19.49 11.36 14.69
CA LYS A 204 -19.32 12.21 15.89
C LYS A 204 -18.89 13.67 15.60
N SER A 205 -18.92 14.13 14.35
CA SER A 205 -18.49 15.49 14.00
C SER A 205 -19.40 16.17 12.97
N ASP A 206 -19.98 17.30 13.36
CA ASP A 206 -20.72 18.21 12.47
C ASP A 206 -19.79 19.19 11.71
N LYS A 207 -18.51 19.25 12.08
CA LYS A 207 -17.53 20.14 11.45
C LYS A 207 -16.89 19.49 10.23
N LEU A 208 -16.84 20.24 9.13
CA LEU A 208 -16.16 19.84 7.89
C LEU A 208 -14.64 19.96 8.01
N TYR A 209 -13.92 19.13 7.26
CA TYR A 209 -12.48 19.23 7.12
C TYR A 209 -12.08 20.58 6.49
N ARG A 210 -10.99 21.17 7.00
CA ARG A 210 -10.44 22.42 6.49
C ARG A 210 -9.16 22.14 5.72
N ARG A 211 -9.14 22.57 4.45
CA ARG A 211 -7.99 22.36 3.58
C ARG A 211 -6.71 22.96 4.16
N LYS A 212 -5.62 22.23 4.06
CA LYS A 212 -4.27 22.74 4.31
C LYS A 212 -3.75 23.44 3.07
N VAL A 213 -3.05 24.54 3.28
CA VAL A 213 -2.47 25.34 2.22
C VAL A 213 -0.99 25.51 2.55
N SER A 214 -0.12 25.29 1.58
CA SER A 214 1.31 25.51 1.76
C SER A 214 1.56 26.99 2.03
N THR A 215 2.40 27.25 3.01
CA THR A 215 2.82 28.62 3.35
C THR A 215 4.18 28.96 2.75
N GLN A 216 4.84 27.99 2.11
CA GLN A 216 6.15 28.18 1.49
C GLN A 216 6.03 28.97 0.18
N THR A 217 6.84 30.03 0.08
CA THR A 217 7.15 30.67 -1.19
C THR A 217 7.97 29.68 -2.01
N HIS A 218 7.37 29.16 -3.09
CA HIS A 218 8.06 28.21 -3.94
C HIS A 218 9.00 28.94 -4.89
N ASP A 219 10.27 28.56 -4.87
CA ASP A 219 11.22 28.93 -5.89
C ASP A 219 10.92 28.18 -7.19
N TYR A 220 10.88 28.90 -8.29
CA TYR A 220 10.75 28.32 -9.63
C TYR A 220 12.11 28.18 -10.30
N GLU A 221 12.22 27.18 -11.17
CA GLU A 221 13.33 27.08 -12.11
C GLU A 221 13.37 28.33 -12.99
N VAL A 222 14.55 28.91 -13.16
CA VAL A 222 14.71 30.21 -13.83
C VAL A 222 14.31 30.11 -15.31
N ASN A 223 14.68 29.00 -15.97
CA ASN A 223 14.59 28.84 -17.42
C ASN A 223 13.72 27.64 -17.85
N LYS A 224 12.86 27.12 -16.97
CA LYS A 224 12.00 25.96 -17.29
C LYS A 224 10.53 26.25 -17.07
N GLN A 225 9.72 25.71 -17.95
CA GLN A 225 8.27 25.66 -17.87
C GLN A 225 7.77 24.25 -18.19
N VAL A 226 6.50 24.01 -17.92
CA VAL A 226 5.81 22.77 -18.25
C VAL A 226 4.62 23.09 -19.13
N PHE A 227 4.45 22.29 -20.18
CA PHE A 227 3.23 22.18 -20.95
C PHE A 227 2.55 20.85 -20.61
N ARG A 228 1.29 20.93 -20.17
CA ARG A 228 0.46 19.77 -19.82
C ARG A 228 -0.74 19.68 -20.73
N TRP A 229 -0.87 18.58 -21.46
CA TRP A 229 -2.09 18.22 -22.18
C TRP A 229 -2.87 17.16 -21.40
N TRP A 230 -4.18 17.38 -21.26
CA TRP A 230 -5.09 16.38 -20.71
C TRP A 230 -5.70 15.58 -21.87
N ILE A 231 -5.36 14.30 -21.94
CA ILE A 231 -5.72 13.42 -23.05
C ILE A 231 -6.64 12.33 -22.54
N ALA A 232 -7.70 12.01 -23.28
CA ALA A 232 -8.66 10.97 -22.90
C ALA A 232 -7.95 9.62 -22.67
N ILE A 233 -8.35 8.90 -21.62
CA ILE A 233 -7.65 7.72 -21.11
C ILE A 233 -7.59 6.58 -22.14
N GLU A 234 -8.53 6.51 -23.07
CA GLU A 234 -8.50 5.56 -24.20
C GLU A 234 -7.21 5.65 -25.05
N PHE A 235 -6.54 6.80 -25.07
CA PHE A 235 -5.30 6.99 -25.82
C PHE A 235 -4.03 6.63 -25.02
N PHE A 236 -4.15 6.20 -23.76
CA PHE A 236 -2.99 5.95 -22.90
C PHE A 236 -2.02 4.91 -23.47
N ASP A 237 -2.55 3.82 -24.03
CA ASP A 237 -1.74 2.74 -24.58
C ASP A 237 -0.97 3.17 -25.82
N TYR A 238 -1.58 3.99 -26.67
CA TYR A 238 -0.91 4.61 -27.80
C TYR A 238 0.29 5.44 -27.32
N PHE A 239 0.07 6.41 -26.44
CA PHE A 239 1.17 7.27 -25.96
C PHE A 239 2.25 6.48 -25.20
N SER A 240 1.86 5.43 -24.48
CA SER A 240 2.80 4.54 -23.80
C SER A 240 3.68 3.74 -24.78
N LYS A 241 3.07 3.17 -25.83
CA LYS A 241 3.75 2.40 -26.88
C LYS A 241 4.72 3.28 -27.67
N HIS A 242 4.31 4.50 -27.99
CA HIS A 242 5.08 5.46 -28.79
C HIS A 242 6.02 6.35 -27.95
N TYR A 243 6.10 6.17 -26.63
CA TYR A 243 6.85 7.05 -25.73
C TYR A 243 8.31 7.26 -26.15
N THR A 244 9.05 6.22 -26.52
CA THR A 244 10.47 6.35 -26.91
C THR A 244 10.65 7.26 -28.13
N SER A 245 9.77 7.13 -29.12
CA SER A 245 9.81 7.92 -30.36
C SER A 245 9.38 9.36 -30.11
N LEU A 246 8.27 9.55 -29.39
CA LEU A 246 7.78 10.86 -28.98
C LEU A 246 8.83 11.60 -28.12
N ARG A 247 9.48 10.90 -27.20
CA ARG A 247 10.57 11.46 -26.38
C ARG A 247 11.71 11.97 -27.26
N THR A 248 12.17 11.15 -28.21
CA THR A 248 13.25 11.53 -29.15
C THR A 248 12.87 12.77 -29.97
N LEU A 249 11.61 12.85 -30.43
CA LEU A 249 11.09 14.02 -31.13
C LEU A 249 11.14 15.27 -30.25
N ILE A 250 10.63 15.18 -29.02
CA ILE A 250 10.57 16.31 -28.08
C ILE A 250 11.97 16.77 -27.65
N GLU A 251 12.93 15.85 -27.51
CA GLU A 251 14.34 16.16 -27.22
C GLU A 251 14.99 17.06 -28.28
N SER A 252 14.52 17.01 -29.54
CA SER A 252 15.02 17.90 -30.62
C SER A 252 14.68 19.38 -30.40
N TYR A 253 13.72 19.68 -29.53
CA TYR A 253 13.33 21.04 -29.13
C TYR A 253 13.97 21.48 -27.81
N HIS A 254 15.02 20.79 -27.35
CA HIS A 254 15.61 20.98 -26.02
C HIS A 254 14.61 20.82 -24.87
N ALA A 255 13.54 20.07 -25.11
CA ALA A 255 12.49 19.77 -24.15
C ALA A 255 12.56 18.30 -23.70
N GLN A 256 11.87 17.97 -22.62
CA GLN A 256 11.83 16.64 -22.04
C GLN A 256 10.38 16.17 -21.91
N LEU A 257 10.03 15.11 -22.63
CA LEU A 257 8.77 14.41 -22.46
C LEU A 257 8.83 13.50 -21.23
N MET A 258 7.85 13.60 -20.34
CA MET A 258 7.70 12.70 -19.21
C MET A 258 6.99 11.40 -19.64
N PRO A 259 7.35 10.24 -19.05
CA PRO A 259 6.61 9.00 -19.28
C PRO A 259 5.12 9.19 -18.94
N PRO A 260 4.18 8.81 -19.83
CA PRO A 260 2.77 8.81 -19.51
C PRO A 260 2.47 8.00 -18.25
N GLN A 261 1.65 8.55 -17.35
CA GLN A 261 1.22 7.86 -16.14
C GLN A 261 -0.28 7.52 -16.21
N TYR A 262 -0.64 6.29 -15.83
CA TYR A 262 -2.03 5.87 -15.75
C TYR A 262 -2.67 6.43 -14.46
N ASN A 263 -2.92 7.74 -14.44
CA ASN A 263 -3.50 8.48 -13.33
C ASN A 263 -4.56 9.45 -13.87
N PRO A 264 -5.76 8.94 -14.23
CA PRO A 264 -6.78 9.77 -14.82
C PRO A 264 -7.33 10.81 -13.84
N ASN A 265 -7.61 12.01 -14.34
CA ASN A 265 -8.39 13.01 -13.64
C ASN A 265 -9.89 12.63 -13.60
N LYS A 266 -10.72 13.51 -13.02
CA LYS A 266 -12.19 13.31 -12.92
C LYS A 266 -12.91 13.14 -14.25
N GLN A 267 -12.30 13.60 -15.34
CA GLN A 267 -12.84 13.51 -16.70
C GLN A 267 -12.30 12.29 -17.46
N GLN A 268 -11.67 11.33 -16.76
CA GLN A 268 -11.02 10.16 -17.37
C GLN A 268 -9.94 10.56 -18.39
N GLN A 269 -9.11 11.55 -18.03
CA GLN A 269 -7.99 11.98 -18.87
C GLN A 269 -6.66 11.84 -18.13
N PHE A 270 -5.62 11.35 -18.81
CA PHE A 270 -4.26 11.33 -18.28
C PHE A 270 -3.47 12.58 -18.71
N ALA A 271 -2.43 12.91 -17.96
CA ALA A 271 -1.54 14.03 -18.29
C ALA A 271 -0.41 13.59 -19.21
N LEU A 272 -0.20 14.34 -20.29
CA LEU A 272 1.01 14.32 -21.10
C LEU A 272 1.82 15.57 -20.78
N ASP A 273 2.97 15.39 -20.11
CA ASP A 273 3.79 16.48 -19.60
C ASP A 273 5.09 16.66 -20.38
N VAL A 274 5.36 17.89 -20.80
CA VAL A 274 6.61 18.29 -21.44
C VAL A 274 7.26 19.41 -20.65
N ILE A 275 8.46 19.18 -20.12
CA ILE A 275 9.30 20.23 -19.55
C ILE A 275 10.07 20.89 -20.69
N ALA A 276 9.91 22.19 -20.86
CA ALA A 276 10.53 22.95 -21.95
C ALA A 276 11.30 24.18 -21.44
N PRO A 277 12.25 24.71 -22.23
CA PRO A 277 12.83 26.03 -22.00
C PRO A 277 11.75 27.12 -21.94
N ILE A 278 11.97 28.18 -21.15
CA ILE A 278 11.00 29.28 -20.95
C ILE A 278 10.65 30.03 -22.26
N ASP A 279 11.56 30.01 -23.23
CA ASP A 279 11.45 30.62 -24.55
C ASP A 279 10.81 29.69 -25.60
N CYS A 280 10.59 28.42 -25.26
CA CYS A 280 9.88 27.49 -26.12
C CYS A 280 8.38 27.84 -26.18
N LEU A 281 7.81 27.87 -27.39
CA LEU A 281 6.39 28.15 -27.61
C LEU A 281 5.59 26.83 -27.64
N GLU A 282 4.43 26.84 -26.99
CA GLU A 282 3.49 25.71 -26.99
C GLU A 282 3.16 25.24 -28.41
N GLU A 283 2.87 26.19 -29.32
CA GLU A 283 2.53 25.92 -30.72
C GLU A 283 3.60 25.11 -31.45
N THR A 284 4.88 25.30 -31.10
CA THR A 284 5.99 24.57 -31.73
C THR A 284 5.95 23.09 -31.34
N LEU A 285 5.77 22.80 -30.05
CA LEU A 285 5.67 21.44 -29.54
C LEU A 285 4.36 20.78 -29.99
N PHE A 286 3.26 21.54 -29.97
CA PHE A 286 1.95 21.09 -30.44
C PHE A 286 2.01 20.64 -31.91
N LYS A 287 2.58 21.45 -32.81
CA LYS A 287 2.73 21.08 -34.23
C LYS A 287 3.58 19.83 -34.41
N ALA A 288 4.69 19.71 -33.67
CA ALA A 288 5.54 18.53 -33.74
C ALA A 288 4.79 17.26 -33.29
N LEU A 289 4.09 17.32 -32.16
CA LEU A 289 3.25 16.22 -31.68
C LEU A 289 2.16 15.88 -32.70
N GLN A 290 1.47 16.89 -33.23
CA GLN A 290 0.41 16.72 -34.23
C GLN A 290 0.92 16.02 -35.50
N GLU A 291 2.05 16.47 -36.06
CA GLU A 291 2.68 15.87 -37.25
C GLU A 291 3.11 14.42 -36.99
N TYR A 292 3.64 14.13 -35.81
CA TYR A 292 4.00 12.77 -35.42
C TYR A 292 2.77 11.86 -35.37
N LEU A 293 1.70 12.32 -34.72
CA LEU A 293 0.45 11.57 -34.59
C LEU A 293 -0.19 11.29 -35.94
N ILE A 294 -0.17 12.27 -36.86
CA ILE A 294 -0.65 12.11 -38.23
C ILE A 294 0.20 11.08 -39.00
N SER A 295 1.53 11.11 -38.82
CA SER A 295 2.46 10.27 -39.57
C SER A 295 2.57 8.83 -39.03
N ASN A 296 2.19 8.60 -37.77
CA ASN A 296 2.27 7.31 -37.08
C ASN A 296 0.89 6.85 -36.60
N ALA A 297 -0.14 7.14 -37.40
CA ALA A 297 -1.47 6.59 -37.24
C ALA A 297 -1.44 5.08 -37.55
N GLU A 298 -1.81 4.24 -36.58
CA GLU A 298 -1.91 2.78 -36.72
C GLU A 298 -3.36 2.33 -36.51
N GLU A 299 -3.92 1.51 -37.41
CA GLU A 299 -5.21 0.84 -37.14
C GLU A 299 -5.06 -0.14 -35.96
N SER A 300 -5.40 0.30 -34.75
CA SER A 300 -5.40 -0.57 -33.57
C SER A 300 -6.83 -0.86 -33.11
N SER A 301 -7.18 -2.15 -33.04
CA SER A 301 -8.26 -2.62 -32.18
C SER A 301 -7.74 -2.63 -30.74
N ILE A 302 -8.30 -1.79 -29.89
CA ILE A 302 -7.96 -1.77 -28.46
C ILE A 302 -8.61 -3.00 -27.82
N GLU A 303 -7.80 -4.01 -27.51
CA GLU A 303 -8.14 -4.91 -26.41
C GLU A 303 -7.86 -4.12 -25.13
N GLU A 304 -8.90 -3.78 -24.35
CA GLU A 304 -8.75 -3.18 -23.01
C GLU A 304 -7.94 -4.15 -22.12
N GLN A 305 -6.62 -4.02 -22.13
CA GLN A 305 -5.80 -4.60 -21.08
C GLN A 305 -5.92 -3.68 -19.86
N ASP A 306 -6.81 -4.06 -18.94
CA ASP A 306 -7.08 -3.32 -17.71
C ASP A 306 -5.82 -3.27 -16.83
N LYS A 307 -4.95 -2.27 -17.03
CA LYS A 307 -3.69 -2.07 -16.29
C LYS A 307 -3.87 -1.84 -14.78
N THR A 308 -5.13 -1.79 -14.29
CA THR A 308 -5.41 -1.90 -12.85
C THR A 308 -5.06 -3.28 -12.27
N GLN A 309 -4.76 -4.26 -13.12
CA GLN A 309 -4.34 -5.63 -12.77
C GLN A 309 -3.18 -5.73 -11.77
N TYR A 310 -2.33 -4.70 -11.65
CA TYR A 310 -1.16 -4.74 -10.76
C TYR A 310 -1.44 -4.39 -9.29
N LYS A 311 -2.59 -3.75 -8.98
CA LYS A 311 -2.90 -3.31 -7.61
C LYS A 311 -3.76 -4.29 -6.82
N PHE A 312 -4.58 -5.08 -7.50
CA PHE A 312 -5.50 -6.02 -6.87
C PHE A 312 -5.16 -7.45 -7.27
N SER A 313 -5.40 -8.39 -6.36
CA SER A 313 -5.32 -9.80 -6.72
C SER A 313 -6.47 -10.17 -7.67
N SER A 314 -6.32 -11.27 -8.42
CA SER A 314 -7.37 -11.77 -9.31
C SER A 314 -8.71 -11.94 -8.60
N GLU A 315 -8.69 -12.35 -7.33
CA GLU A 315 -9.87 -12.60 -6.51
C GLU A 315 -10.64 -11.31 -6.14
N ILE A 316 -9.95 -10.16 -6.14
CA ILE A 316 -10.53 -8.84 -5.85
C ILE A 316 -10.89 -8.09 -7.13
N MET A 317 -10.17 -8.32 -8.22
CA MET A 317 -10.40 -7.64 -9.51
C MET A 317 -11.83 -7.81 -10.01
N HIS A 318 -12.47 -8.96 -9.80
CA HIS A 318 -13.87 -9.17 -10.17
C HIS A 318 -14.82 -8.18 -9.49
N LEU A 319 -14.60 -7.88 -8.21
CA LEU A 319 -15.42 -6.96 -7.42
C LEU A 319 -15.16 -5.50 -7.85
N VAL A 320 -13.89 -5.17 -8.13
CA VAL A 320 -13.51 -3.84 -8.64
C VAL A 320 -14.16 -3.59 -10.00
N ASN A 321 -14.12 -4.56 -10.91
CA ASN A 321 -14.74 -4.44 -12.22
C ASN A 321 -16.26 -4.33 -12.12
N TYR A 322 -16.88 -5.06 -11.19
CA TYR A 322 -18.31 -4.90 -10.89
C TYR A 322 -18.63 -3.50 -10.36
N HIS A 323 -17.81 -2.93 -9.47
CA HIS A 323 -17.97 -1.55 -9.03
C HIS A 323 -17.86 -0.54 -10.18
N LYS A 324 -16.89 -0.73 -11.09
CA LYS A 324 -16.73 0.13 -12.27
C LYS A 324 -17.98 0.08 -13.15
N THR A 325 -18.52 -1.11 -13.46
CA THR A 325 -19.71 -1.25 -14.32
C THR A 325 -20.98 -0.65 -13.73
N LEU A 326 -21.13 -0.68 -12.40
CA LEU A 326 -22.24 0.01 -11.72
C LEU A 326 -22.18 1.53 -11.92
N ASN A 327 -20.98 2.12 -11.96
CA ASN A 327 -20.79 3.56 -12.06
C ASN A 327 -20.73 4.07 -13.51
N THR A 328 -20.31 3.24 -14.47
CA THR A 328 -20.20 3.65 -15.89
C THR A 328 -21.50 3.49 -16.66
N GLY A 329 -22.52 2.82 -16.10
CA GLY A 329 -23.84 2.65 -16.71
C GLY A 329 -23.77 2.00 -18.09
N GLN A 330 -23.68 0.66 -18.17
CA GLN A 330 -23.72 -0.13 -19.41
C GLN A 330 -23.15 0.58 -20.66
N ALA A 331 -21.87 0.94 -20.64
CA ALA A 331 -21.15 1.33 -21.85
C ALA A 331 -20.14 0.23 -22.18
N SER A 332 -20.63 -0.82 -22.82
CA SER A 332 -19.80 -1.71 -23.64
C SER A 332 -20.16 -1.42 -25.11
N ASP A 333 -20.01 -0.17 -25.52
CA ASP A 333 -19.87 0.14 -26.94
C ASP A 333 -18.38 0.14 -27.20
N THR A 334 -17.89 -0.90 -27.89
CA THR A 334 -16.59 -0.88 -28.54
C THR A 334 -16.49 0.38 -29.38
N CYS A 335 -15.81 1.40 -28.87
CA CYS A 335 -15.59 2.62 -29.63
C CYS A 335 -14.56 2.29 -30.72
N HIS A 336 -15.00 2.31 -31.98
CA HIS A 336 -14.07 2.40 -33.10
C HIS A 336 -13.45 3.80 -33.07
N ILE A 337 -12.31 3.92 -32.42
CA ILE A 337 -11.57 5.17 -32.37
C ILE A 337 -10.85 5.34 -33.71
N SER A 338 -11.33 6.27 -34.54
CA SER A 338 -10.52 6.75 -35.67
C SER A 338 -9.50 7.75 -35.16
N GLU A 339 -8.24 7.61 -35.57
CA GLU A 339 -7.10 8.39 -35.02
C GLU A 339 -7.09 9.86 -35.47
N GLN A 340 -7.98 10.24 -36.40
CA GLN A 340 -8.37 11.64 -36.62
C GLN A 340 -8.93 12.30 -35.34
N ASN A 341 -9.48 11.51 -34.40
CA ASN A 341 -9.93 11.98 -33.09
C ASN A 341 -8.80 12.21 -32.07
N VAL A 342 -7.61 11.60 -32.24
CA VAL A 342 -6.42 11.84 -31.37
C VAL A 342 -5.90 13.26 -31.60
N VAL A 343 -5.88 13.70 -32.87
CA VAL A 343 -5.46 15.05 -33.24
C VAL A 343 -6.45 16.11 -32.74
N LEU A 344 -7.74 15.76 -32.66
CA LEU A 344 -8.79 16.62 -32.10
C LEU A 344 -8.81 16.62 -30.56
N SER A 345 -8.20 15.64 -29.89
CA SER A 345 -8.18 15.53 -28.42
C SER A 345 -7.02 16.29 -27.76
N LEU A 346 -5.96 16.60 -28.51
CA LEU A 346 -4.96 17.59 -28.08
C LEU A 346 -5.56 18.99 -28.20
N GLY A 347 -6.19 19.46 -27.13
CA GLY A 347 -6.54 20.87 -26.96
C GLY A 347 -5.30 21.74 -26.67
N ALA A 348 -5.54 22.98 -26.22
CA ALA A 348 -4.45 23.84 -25.76
C ALA A 348 -3.80 23.29 -24.48
N ALA A 349 -2.47 23.34 -24.41
CA ALA A 349 -1.77 22.94 -23.20
C ALA A 349 -2.04 23.92 -22.04
N THR A 350 -2.07 23.40 -20.81
CA THR A 350 -1.89 24.24 -19.63
C THR A 350 -0.39 24.53 -19.46
N GLN A 351 -0.02 25.82 -19.42
CA GLN A 351 1.36 26.27 -19.24
C GLN A 351 1.59 26.77 -17.81
N PHE A 352 2.65 26.29 -17.15
CA PHE A 352 3.05 26.75 -15.83
C PHE A 352 4.56 26.66 -15.60
N ARG A 353 5.09 27.41 -14.63
CA ARG A 353 6.52 27.37 -14.29
C ARG A 353 6.84 26.13 -13.45
N LEU A 354 7.95 25.47 -13.77
CA LEU A 354 8.42 24.33 -12.99
C LEU A 354 9.02 24.82 -11.67
N LYS A 355 8.59 24.27 -10.54
CA LYS A 355 9.20 24.49 -9.22
C LYS A 355 10.59 23.84 -9.18
N LYS A 356 11.52 24.41 -8.41
CA LYS A 356 12.81 23.76 -8.15
C LYS A 356 12.59 22.44 -7.44
N GLN A 357 13.40 21.44 -7.77
CA GLN A 357 13.43 20.19 -6.99
C GLN A 357 13.76 20.51 -5.52
N PRO A 358 13.01 19.96 -4.55
CA PRO A 358 13.34 20.13 -3.15
C PRO A 358 14.70 19.50 -2.85
N ILE A 359 15.54 20.20 -2.08
CA ILE A 359 16.79 19.63 -1.59
C ILE A 359 16.45 18.59 -0.51
N ILE A 360 16.41 17.32 -0.89
CA ILE A 360 16.24 16.21 0.06
C ILE A 360 17.59 16.01 0.75
N ASN A 361 17.77 16.65 1.90
CA ASN A 361 18.97 16.42 2.71
C ASN A 361 18.95 14.97 3.24
N PRO A 362 19.94 14.12 2.91
CA PRO A 362 20.02 12.79 3.48
C PRO A 362 20.23 12.91 4.99
N VAL A 363 19.28 12.38 5.73
CA VAL A 363 19.24 12.50 7.18
C VAL A 363 20.30 11.62 7.80
N LYS A 364 21.23 12.23 8.51
CA LYS A 364 22.10 11.56 9.48
C LYS A 364 21.59 11.89 10.88
N THR A 365 20.62 11.13 11.38
CA THR A 365 20.40 11.11 12.84
C THR A 365 21.49 10.22 13.42
N ASP A 366 22.51 10.83 14.04
CA ASP A 366 23.62 10.09 14.66
C ASP A 366 23.14 9.12 15.75
N LYS A 367 21.92 9.32 16.29
CA LYS A 367 21.26 8.41 17.23
C LYS A 367 19.74 8.34 16.94
N PRO A 368 19.21 7.18 16.51
CA PRO A 368 17.75 7.00 16.37
C PRO A 368 17.07 6.94 17.75
N ASN A 369 15.81 7.38 17.82
CA ASN A 369 14.93 7.17 18.96
C ASN A 369 14.87 5.68 19.33
N ALA A 370 14.76 5.39 20.62
CA ALA A 370 14.58 4.02 21.09
C ALA A 370 13.14 3.56 20.85
N LEU A 371 12.95 2.29 20.49
CA LEU A 371 11.62 1.69 20.44
C LEU A 371 11.01 1.66 21.83
N LEU A 372 9.76 2.07 21.94
CA LEU A 372 9.00 1.94 23.17
C LEU A 372 8.63 0.46 23.41
N PRO A 373 8.59 0.01 24.67
CA PRO A 373 8.11 -1.33 25.01
C PRO A 373 6.67 -1.56 24.54
N VAL A 374 6.42 -2.75 24.00
CA VAL A 374 5.09 -3.21 23.58
C VAL A 374 4.68 -4.43 24.39
N LYS A 375 3.37 -4.64 24.56
CA LYS A 375 2.84 -5.82 25.24
C LYS A 375 2.68 -6.95 24.21
N ASN A 376 3.40 -8.05 24.37
CA ASN A 376 3.30 -9.20 23.48
C ASN A 376 2.01 -9.98 23.76
N ARG A 377 0.91 -9.59 23.13
CA ARG A 377 -0.38 -10.26 23.27
C ARG A 377 -0.91 -10.68 21.91
N LEU A 378 -1.46 -11.89 21.85
CA LEU A 378 -2.25 -12.31 20.71
C LEU A 378 -3.60 -11.58 20.72
N LEU A 379 -4.06 -11.15 19.55
CA LEU A 379 -5.38 -10.60 19.32
C LEU A 379 -6.46 -11.61 19.75
N THR A 380 -7.39 -11.16 20.59
CA THR A 380 -8.41 -12.04 21.18
C THR A 380 -9.29 -12.70 20.12
N GLN A 381 -9.65 -11.97 19.06
CA GLN A 381 -10.46 -12.47 17.96
C GLN A 381 -9.80 -13.63 17.20
N LEU A 382 -8.47 -13.73 17.21
CA LEU A 382 -7.77 -14.87 16.62
C LEU A 382 -7.89 -16.14 17.47
N GLN A 383 -8.00 -16.00 18.80
CA GLN A 383 -8.22 -17.14 19.69
C GLN A 383 -9.61 -17.73 19.47
N ASP A 384 -10.62 -16.87 19.40
CA ASP A 384 -12.01 -17.27 19.14
C ASP A 384 -12.14 -17.92 17.76
N HIS A 385 -11.53 -17.31 16.73
CA HIS A 385 -11.54 -17.82 15.36
C HIS A 385 -10.96 -19.23 15.22
N PHE A 386 -9.88 -19.55 15.96
CA PHE A 386 -9.26 -20.88 15.91
C PHE A 386 -10.15 -21.97 16.54
N ILE A 387 -10.86 -21.66 17.63
CA ILE A 387 -11.75 -22.61 18.30
C ILE A 387 -12.88 -23.06 17.36
N GLU A 388 -13.33 -22.17 16.48
CA GLU A 388 -14.45 -22.39 15.57
C GLU A 388 -14.08 -23.13 14.27
N ASN A 389 -12.78 -23.22 13.91
CA ASN A 389 -12.37 -23.73 12.58
C ASN A 389 -11.09 -24.59 12.61
N SER A 390 -11.24 -25.92 12.72
CA SER A 390 -10.13 -26.86 12.62
C SER A 390 -9.67 -27.17 11.18
N ASP A 391 -10.50 -26.88 10.18
CA ASP A 391 -10.33 -27.35 8.80
C ASP A 391 -10.10 -26.17 7.85
N GLN A 392 -8.88 -25.61 7.86
CA GLN A 392 -8.47 -24.57 6.92
C GLN A 392 -7.91 -25.18 5.64
N ASN A 393 -8.56 -24.99 4.50
CA ASN A 393 -8.00 -25.27 3.17
C ASN A 393 -7.14 -24.09 2.68
N SER A 394 -6.11 -23.72 3.45
CA SER A 394 -5.14 -22.72 3.02
C SER A 394 -4.07 -23.35 2.12
N GLN A 395 -3.50 -22.57 1.20
CA GLN A 395 -2.26 -22.95 0.53
C GLN A 395 -1.24 -21.84 0.77
N TYR A 396 -0.19 -22.16 1.51
CA TYR A 396 0.93 -21.23 1.68
C TYR A 396 1.53 -20.88 0.31
N LYS A 397 1.57 -19.59 -0.01
CA LYS A 397 2.23 -19.04 -1.20
C LYS A 397 3.46 -18.25 -0.76
N CYS A 398 4.65 -18.73 -1.12
CA CYS A 398 5.88 -17.98 -0.90
C CYS A 398 5.90 -16.72 -1.78
N GLN A 399 6.17 -15.57 -1.18
CA GLN A 399 6.31 -14.31 -1.89
C GLN A 399 7.78 -14.03 -2.25
N PRO A 400 8.06 -13.49 -3.45
CA PRO A 400 9.41 -13.06 -3.78
C PRO A 400 9.85 -11.88 -2.89
N LEU A 401 11.15 -11.69 -2.78
CA LEU A 401 11.69 -10.52 -2.10
C LEU A 401 11.37 -9.24 -2.91
N PRO A 402 10.94 -8.13 -2.28
CA PRO A 402 10.66 -6.89 -2.99
C PRO A 402 11.86 -6.39 -3.79
N ALA A 403 11.60 -5.78 -4.95
CA ALA A 403 12.64 -5.36 -5.89
C ALA A 403 13.69 -4.41 -5.28
N VAL A 404 13.30 -3.58 -4.30
CA VAL A 404 14.20 -2.69 -3.55
C VAL A 404 15.36 -3.43 -2.87
N PHE A 405 15.19 -4.72 -2.54
CA PHE A 405 16.23 -5.52 -1.89
C PHE A 405 17.11 -6.31 -2.87
N ARG A 406 16.94 -6.18 -4.19
CA ARG A 406 17.71 -6.96 -5.19
C ARG A 406 19.23 -6.83 -4.98
N THR A 407 19.72 -5.60 -4.79
CA THR A 407 21.14 -5.31 -4.57
C THR A 407 21.63 -5.91 -3.25
N LEU A 408 20.86 -5.78 -2.18
CA LEU A 408 21.21 -6.33 -0.86
C LEU A 408 21.18 -7.87 -0.88
N SER A 409 20.21 -8.49 -1.56
CA SER A 409 20.12 -9.94 -1.72
C SER A 409 21.39 -10.51 -2.37
N ASN A 410 21.87 -9.90 -3.46
CA ASN A 410 23.11 -10.32 -4.11
C ASN A 410 24.32 -10.23 -3.16
N LYS A 411 24.45 -9.12 -2.42
CA LYS A 411 25.52 -8.94 -1.42
C LYS A 411 25.44 -9.98 -0.30
N ALA A 412 24.23 -10.28 0.18
CA ALA A 412 24.02 -11.25 1.25
C ALA A 412 24.37 -12.67 0.81
N LEU A 413 23.94 -13.08 -0.39
CA LEU A 413 24.27 -14.39 -0.95
C LEU A 413 25.78 -14.55 -1.16
N GLN A 414 26.46 -13.51 -1.65
CA GLN A 414 27.91 -13.51 -1.77
C GLN A 414 28.59 -13.70 -0.40
N GLN A 415 28.15 -12.96 0.64
CA GLN A 415 28.68 -13.13 2.01
C GLN A 415 28.50 -14.54 2.57
N LEU A 416 27.38 -15.22 2.25
CA LEU A 416 27.13 -16.60 2.67
C LEU A 416 28.08 -17.58 1.99
N THR A 417 28.35 -17.40 0.69
CA THR A 417 29.25 -18.26 -0.08
C THR A 417 30.71 -18.08 0.34
N GLU A 418 31.18 -16.85 0.49
CA GLU A 418 32.59 -16.54 0.77
C GLU A 418 33.01 -16.90 2.20
N ASN A 419 32.16 -16.63 3.18
CA ASN A 419 32.52 -16.78 4.59
C ASN A 419 32.09 -18.12 5.20
N GLN A 420 31.44 -19.00 4.43
CA GLN A 420 30.76 -20.21 4.94
C GLN A 420 29.82 -19.91 6.13
N ASN A 421 29.36 -18.67 6.24
CA ASN A 421 28.52 -18.21 7.34
C ASN A 421 27.10 -18.75 7.18
N LYS A 422 26.44 -19.06 8.30
CA LYS A 422 25.04 -19.48 8.30
C LYS A 422 24.06 -18.30 8.25
N ILE A 423 24.57 -17.08 8.44
CA ILE A 423 23.81 -15.82 8.43
C ILE A 423 24.58 -14.77 7.63
N ALA A 424 23.88 -14.02 6.78
CA ALA A 424 24.37 -12.78 6.21
C ALA A 424 23.54 -11.60 6.73
N LYS A 425 24.22 -10.48 7.00
CA LYS A 425 23.61 -9.23 7.46
C LYS A 425 24.15 -8.09 6.60
N VAL A 426 23.28 -7.48 5.82
CA VAL A 426 23.64 -6.41 4.89
C VAL A 426 22.66 -5.25 5.02
N PHE A 427 23.13 -4.04 4.77
CA PHE A 427 22.32 -2.84 4.80
C PHE A 427 22.85 -1.79 3.82
N ASP A 428 22.00 -0.82 3.50
CA ASP A 428 22.35 0.43 2.85
C ASP A 428 21.75 1.61 3.66
N VAL A 429 21.60 2.77 3.03
CA VAL A 429 21.11 3.99 3.68
C VAL A 429 19.65 3.87 4.12
N GLN A 430 18.84 3.05 3.47
CA GLN A 430 17.39 2.98 3.66
C GLN A 430 16.86 1.59 4.01
N HIS A 431 17.65 0.54 3.78
CA HIS A 431 17.19 -0.83 3.81
C HIS A 431 18.16 -1.73 4.59
N CYS A 432 17.63 -2.74 5.26
CA CYS A 432 18.43 -3.82 5.81
C CYS A 432 17.84 -5.19 5.47
N LEU A 433 18.72 -6.18 5.30
CA LEU A 433 18.38 -7.56 5.02
C LEU A 433 19.26 -8.51 5.84
N MET A 434 18.64 -9.47 6.49
CA MET A 434 19.28 -10.61 7.13
C MET A 434 18.78 -11.90 6.48
N LEU A 435 19.69 -12.76 6.05
CA LEU A 435 19.37 -14.08 5.51
C LEU A 435 19.91 -15.16 6.44
N VAL A 436 19.09 -16.15 6.77
CA VAL A 436 19.45 -17.28 7.63
C VAL A 436 19.19 -18.58 6.88
N TYR A 437 20.22 -19.42 6.73
CA TYR A 437 20.08 -20.68 6.00
C TYR A 437 19.21 -21.71 6.74
N VAL A 438 18.27 -22.30 6.00
CA VAL A 438 17.33 -23.31 6.49
C VAL A 438 17.65 -24.66 5.83
N LYS A 439 17.81 -25.71 6.64
CA LYS A 439 18.00 -27.06 6.09
C LYS A 439 16.69 -27.57 5.50
N PRO A 440 16.71 -28.46 4.50
CA PRO A 440 15.48 -28.99 3.89
C PRO A 440 14.49 -29.58 4.89
N LEU A 441 14.98 -30.29 5.93
CA LEU A 441 14.13 -30.88 6.97
C LEU A 441 13.53 -29.86 7.96
N GLU A 442 14.01 -28.61 7.92
CA GLU A 442 13.56 -27.52 8.80
C GLU A 442 12.60 -26.55 8.08
N GLU A 443 12.21 -26.82 6.83
CA GLU A 443 11.43 -25.90 6.00
C GLU A 443 10.09 -25.51 6.63
N ASN A 444 9.25 -26.48 6.97
CA ASN A 444 7.95 -26.23 7.61
C ASN A 444 8.12 -25.50 8.95
N LEU A 445 9.17 -25.83 9.71
CA LEU A 445 9.49 -25.17 10.97
C LEU A 445 9.87 -23.71 10.74
N ALA A 446 10.65 -23.40 9.71
CA ALA A 446 11.01 -22.04 9.35
C ALA A 446 9.79 -21.23 8.88
N ILE A 447 8.90 -21.82 8.07
CA ILE A 447 7.68 -21.14 7.60
C ILE A 447 6.76 -20.82 8.79
N ILE A 448 6.45 -21.81 9.65
CA ILE A 448 5.64 -21.58 10.87
C ILE A 448 6.29 -20.54 11.78
N THR A 449 7.61 -20.61 11.98
CA THR A 449 8.34 -19.64 12.80
C THR A 449 8.24 -18.24 12.19
N SER A 450 8.25 -18.10 10.86
CA SER A 450 8.11 -16.81 10.18
C SER A 450 6.75 -16.16 10.41
N PHE A 451 5.66 -16.95 10.46
CA PHE A 451 4.32 -16.46 10.82
C PHE A 451 4.28 -15.95 12.26
N ILE A 452 4.83 -16.72 13.20
CA ILE A 452 4.87 -16.34 14.63
C ILE A 452 5.69 -15.06 14.82
N ILE A 453 6.85 -14.94 14.17
CA ILE A 453 7.69 -13.73 14.23
C ILE A 453 6.94 -12.53 13.63
N SER A 454 6.29 -12.71 12.48
CA SER A 454 5.55 -11.64 11.80
C SER A 454 4.31 -11.17 12.57
N ALA A 455 3.81 -11.98 13.51
CA ALA A 455 2.74 -11.60 14.43
C ALA A 455 3.23 -10.99 15.75
N TYR A 456 4.53 -11.11 16.06
CA TYR A 456 5.07 -10.74 17.36
C TYR A 456 5.14 -9.20 17.52
N PRO A 457 4.44 -8.61 18.52
CA PRO A 457 4.41 -7.15 18.67
C PRO A 457 5.82 -6.54 18.81
N GLY A 458 6.73 -7.20 19.54
CA GLY A 458 8.11 -6.75 19.67
C GLY A 458 8.86 -6.65 18.34
N PHE A 459 8.55 -7.53 17.38
CA PHE A 459 9.11 -7.49 16.02
C PHE A 459 8.47 -6.37 15.19
N LEU A 460 7.14 -6.21 15.30
CA LEU A 460 6.37 -5.20 14.58
C LEU A 460 6.56 -3.77 15.11
N ALA A 461 7.09 -3.60 16.33
CA ALA A 461 7.23 -2.31 17.01
C ALA A 461 7.89 -1.22 16.13
N ALA A 462 8.87 -1.60 15.31
CA ALA A 462 9.51 -0.69 14.35
C ALA A 462 8.51 -0.05 13.39
N ARG A 463 7.65 -0.87 12.80
CA ARG A 463 6.63 -0.44 11.84
C ARG A 463 5.49 0.27 12.54
N ILE A 464 5.10 -0.21 13.70
CA ILE A 464 3.98 0.35 14.48
C ILE A 464 4.31 1.74 15.01
N GLN A 465 5.58 2.00 15.34
CA GLN A 465 6.07 3.27 15.91
C GLN A 465 6.70 4.21 14.86
N GLY A 466 6.54 3.92 13.56
CA GLY A 466 6.99 4.82 12.50
C GLY A 466 8.49 4.90 12.26
N HIS A 467 9.27 3.89 12.67
CA HIS A 467 10.70 3.80 12.37
C HIS A 467 11.00 3.27 10.97
N CYS A 468 10.06 2.57 10.35
CA CYS A 468 10.21 2.02 9.00
C CYS A 468 8.85 1.92 8.31
N TYR A 469 8.86 1.87 6.98
CA TYR A 469 7.66 1.63 6.18
C TYR A 469 7.23 0.16 6.18
N ALA A 470 8.19 -0.77 6.21
CA ALA A 470 7.92 -2.20 6.27
C ALA A 470 8.95 -2.93 7.13
N ILE A 471 8.48 -3.98 7.82
CA ILE A 471 9.32 -4.97 8.50
C ILE A 471 8.69 -6.35 8.33
N VAL A 472 9.45 -7.33 7.84
CA VAL A 472 8.90 -8.63 7.44
C VAL A 472 9.86 -9.77 7.77
N CYS A 473 9.31 -10.92 8.15
CA CYS A 473 9.99 -12.21 8.22
C CYS A 473 9.29 -13.21 7.30
N GLN A 474 10.00 -13.75 6.31
CA GLN A 474 9.43 -14.72 5.37
C GLN A 474 10.44 -15.77 4.93
N TYR A 475 9.98 -16.98 4.65
CA TYR A 475 10.80 -18.01 4.03
C TYR A 475 10.88 -17.78 2.51
N LEU A 476 12.06 -18.00 1.92
CA LEU A 476 12.33 -17.83 0.50
C LEU A 476 12.65 -19.19 -0.14
N ASP A 477 11.67 -19.80 -0.80
CA ASP A 477 11.78 -21.15 -1.38
C ASP A 477 12.96 -21.29 -2.36
N TYR A 478 13.14 -20.29 -3.23
CA TYR A 478 14.15 -20.30 -4.29
C TYR A 478 15.60 -20.33 -3.77
N SER A 479 15.82 -19.90 -2.53
CA SER A 479 17.16 -19.86 -1.93
C SER A 479 17.28 -20.67 -0.65
N ARG A 480 16.19 -21.15 -0.07
CA ARG A 480 16.12 -21.85 1.23
C ARG A 480 16.66 -21.01 2.40
N HIS A 481 16.27 -19.74 2.43
CA HIS A 481 16.61 -18.83 3.51
C HIS A 481 15.35 -18.31 4.20
N LEU A 482 15.45 -18.14 5.51
CA LEU A 482 14.56 -17.26 6.24
C LEU A 482 15.11 -15.83 6.11
N ALA A 483 14.33 -14.96 5.49
CA ALA A 483 14.68 -13.57 5.25
C ALA A 483 13.99 -12.67 6.27
N PHE A 484 14.76 -11.74 6.82
CA PHE A 484 14.27 -10.65 7.63
C PHE A 484 14.70 -9.34 6.99
N TYR A 485 13.75 -8.45 6.76
CA TYR A 485 14.07 -7.18 6.14
C TYR A 485 13.27 -6.03 6.71
N SER A 486 13.84 -4.84 6.59
CA SER A 486 13.14 -3.59 6.84
C SER A 486 13.41 -2.61 5.71
N ALA A 487 12.35 -1.93 5.25
CA ALA A 487 12.40 -0.99 4.15
C ALA A 487 12.10 0.43 4.62
N PHE A 488 12.83 1.39 4.04
CA PHE A 488 12.79 2.80 4.40
C PHE A 488 12.94 2.98 5.92
N ASP A 489 13.86 2.25 6.54
CA ASP A 489 14.16 2.33 7.98
C ASP A 489 15.02 3.56 8.27
N VAL A 490 14.76 4.24 9.39
CA VAL A 490 15.54 5.40 9.85
C VAL A 490 16.96 5.03 10.27
N ALA A 491 17.22 3.78 10.66
CA ALA A 491 18.49 3.29 11.17
C ALA A 491 18.71 1.80 10.81
N PRO A 492 18.92 1.46 9.51
CA PRO A 492 18.97 0.07 9.05
C PRO A 492 20.07 -0.78 9.73
N MET A 493 21.24 -0.20 10.03
CA MET A 493 22.32 -0.91 10.71
C MET A 493 21.94 -1.26 12.15
N GLN A 494 21.40 -0.31 12.91
CA GLN A 494 20.93 -0.51 14.28
C GLN A 494 19.75 -1.48 14.31
N ARG A 495 18.87 -1.44 13.30
CA ARG A 495 17.75 -2.38 13.15
C ARG A 495 18.22 -3.83 13.14
N LEU A 496 19.28 -4.16 12.39
CA LEU A 496 19.85 -5.52 12.35
C LEU A 496 20.38 -6.02 13.71
N ALA A 497 20.88 -5.10 14.56
CA ALA A 497 21.34 -5.43 15.90
C ALA A 497 20.17 -5.64 16.88
N VAL A 498 19.16 -4.77 16.80
CA VAL A 498 17.95 -4.85 17.64
C VAL A 498 17.10 -6.08 17.28
N MET A 499 17.02 -6.42 15.99
CA MET A 499 16.24 -7.56 15.50
C MET A 499 16.67 -8.88 16.15
N THR A 500 17.97 -9.12 16.29
CA THR A 500 18.47 -10.29 17.03
C THR A 500 17.97 -10.32 18.48
N LYS A 501 18.03 -9.18 19.19
CA LYS A 501 17.56 -9.11 20.58
C LYS A 501 16.07 -9.42 20.71
N ILE A 502 15.26 -8.89 19.78
CA ILE A 502 13.82 -9.17 19.73
C ILE A 502 13.57 -10.67 19.51
N LEU A 503 14.30 -11.31 18.61
CA LEU A 503 14.12 -12.73 18.31
C LEU A 503 14.54 -13.62 19.50
N CYS A 504 15.54 -13.20 20.27
CA CYS A 504 15.89 -13.88 21.52
C CYS A 504 14.84 -13.65 22.63
N ALA A 505 14.21 -12.47 22.68
CA ALA A 505 13.08 -12.24 23.58
C ALA A 505 11.87 -13.13 23.21
N LEU A 506 11.55 -13.27 21.92
CA LEU A 506 10.50 -14.20 21.45
C LEU A 506 10.81 -15.65 21.85
N LYS A 507 12.07 -16.08 21.73
CA LYS A 507 12.51 -17.42 22.15
C LYS A 507 12.20 -17.70 23.63
N ASP A 508 12.22 -16.68 24.49
CA ASP A 508 11.89 -16.81 25.91
C ASP A 508 10.36 -16.62 26.19
N ASP A 509 9.60 -16.08 25.23
CA ASP A 509 8.15 -15.83 25.32
C ASP A 509 7.32 -17.06 24.89
N GLN A 510 7.45 -18.15 25.64
CA GLN A 510 6.80 -19.43 25.32
C GLN A 510 5.27 -19.34 25.29
N LEU A 511 4.67 -18.49 26.13
CA LEU A 511 3.22 -18.30 26.16
C LEU A 511 2.71 -17.73 24.84
N PHE A 512 3.38 -16.71 24.28
CA PHE A 512 3.01 -16.15 22.99
C PHE A 512 3.17 -17.19 21.87
N ILE A 513 4.29 -17.93 21.85
CA ILE A 513 4.51 -19.01 20.88
C ILE A 513 3.39 -20.06 20.97
N GLN A 514 3.04 -20.47 22.19
CA GLN A 514 1.99 -21.46 22.43
C GLN A 514 0.63 -20.99 21.90
N GLN A 515 0.28 -19.72 22.07
CA GLN A 515 -0.97 -19.14 21.58
C GLN A 515 -1.03 -19.03 20.05
N CYS A 516 0.09 -18.68 19.40
CA CYS A 516 0.16 -18.48 17.95
C CYS A 516 0.32 -19.79 17.16
N LEU A 517 0.92 -20.82 17.76
CA LEU A 517 1.29 -22.05 17.06
C LEU A 517 0.11 -22.79 16.39
N PRO A 518 -1.08 -22.91 17.01
CA PRO A 518 -2.22 -23.57 16.36
C PRO A 518 -2.66 -22.84 15.08
N LEU A 519 -2.75 -21.52 15.13
CA LEU A 519 -3.07 -20.67 13.98
C LEU A 519 -2.01 -20.77 12.87
N ALA A 520 -0.73 -20.68 13.23
CA ALA A 520 0.37 -20.78 12.28
C ALA A 520 0.40 -22.16 11.57
N LYS A 521 0.06 -23.24 12.28
CA LYS A 521 -0.08 -24.58 11.69
C LYS A 521 -1.27 -24.66 10.73
N ALA A 522 -2.43 -24.12 11.13
CA ALA A 522 -3.62 -24.11 10.30
C ALA A 522 -3.38 -23.35 8.99
N LYS A 523 -2.73 -22.19 9.06
CA LYS A 523 -2.34 -21.40 7.89
C LYS A 523 -1.40 -22.14 6.93
N LEU A 524 -0.46 -22.94 7.44
CA LEU A 524 0.44 -23.72 6.58
C LEU A 524 -0.30 -24.85 5.84
N ASN A 525 -1.35 -25.40 6.46
CA ASN A 525 -2.19 -26.50 5.94
C ASN A 525 -1.37 -27.65 5.32
N ASN A 526 -0.32 -28.08 6.00
CA ASN A 526 0.51 -29.21 5.58
C ASN A 526 0.61 -30.22 6.72
N THR A 527 0.24 -31.48 6.46
CA THR A 527 0.17 -32.58 7.43
C THR A 527 1.52 -32.84 8.14
N ASN A 528 2.64 -32.42 7.54
CA ASN A 528 3.97 -32.51 8.14
C ASN A 528 4.28 -31.44 9.20
N GLY A 529 3.40 -30.46 9.42
CA GLY A 529 3.55 -29.41 10.44
C GLY A 529 3.01 -29.76 11.82
N HIS A 530 2.19 -30.82 11.95
CA HIS A 530 1.49 -31.15 13.19
C HIS A 530 2.43 -31.43 14.37
N ASN A 531 3.60 -32.04 14.11
CA ASN A 531 4.59 -32.43 15.12
C ASN A 531 5.43 -31.27 15.65
N ILE A 532 5.33 -30.07 15.09
CA ILE A 532 6.09 -28.91 15.55
C ILE A 532 5.54 -28.45 16.91
N THR A 533 6.37 -28.40 17.94
CA THR A 533 6.00 -27.93 19.28
C THR A 533 6.57 -26.55 19.57
N VAL A 534 6.20 -25.97 20.71
CA VAL A 534 6.84 -24.75 21.23
C VAL A 534 8.36 -24.95 21.34
N ASP A 535 8.81 -26.10 21.84
CA ASP A 535 10.23 -26.44 21.96
C ASP A 535 10.96 -26.49 20.62
N CYS A 536 10.28 -26.95 19.56
CA CYS A 536 10.85 -26.92 18.21
C CYS A 536 11.13 -25.47 17.78
N VAL A 537 10.18 -24.56 18.00
CA VAL A 537 10.32 -23.14 17.64
C VAL A 537 11.40 -22.46 18.48
N THR A 538 11.41 -22.64 19.80
CA THR A 538 12.41 -22.06 20.69
C THR A 538 13.81 -22.59 20.40
N THR A 539 13.95 -23.89 20.13
CA THR A 539 15.22 -24.51 19.73
C THR A 539 15.71 -23.99 18.38
N PHE A 540 14.80 -23.82 17.41
CA PHE A 540 15.13 -23.24 16.12
C PHE A 540 15.66 -21.81 16.26
N LEU A 541 14.95 -20.94 16.98
CA LEU A 541 15.39 -19.57 17.27
C LEU A 541 16.73 -19.55 18.00
N SER A 542 16.92 -20.43 18.99
CA SER A 542 18.17 -20.56 19.74
C SER A 542 19.34 -20.91 18.80
N ASN A 543 19.22 -21.98 18.03
CA ASN A 543 20.32 -22.52 17.21
C ASN A 543 20.62 -21.68 15.97
N LYS A 544 19.60 -21.08 15.36
CA LYS A 544 19.72 -20.37 14.09
C LYS A 544 19.95 -18.88 14.25
N ILE A 545 19.57 -18.30 15.38
CA ILE A 545 19.57 -16.85 15.55
C ILE A 545 20.39 -16.48 16.78
N CYS A 546 20.04 -16.96 17.98
CA CYS A 546 20.68 -16.50 19.22
C CYS A 546 22.10 -17.04 19.42
N ALA A 547 22.38 -18.29 19.05
CA ALA A 547 23.68 -18.94 19.24
C ALA A 547 24.80 -18.37 18.35
N LEU A 548 24.43 -17.64 17.29
CA LEU A 548 25.36 -17.01 16.36
C LEU A 548 25.69 -15.55 16.75
N HIS A 549 25.30 -15.12 17.96
CA HIS A 549 25.66 -13.86 18.61
C HIS A 549 26.47 -14.07 19.89
N GLY A 550 27.46 -14.98 19.84
CA GLY A 550 28.62 -14.88 20.73
C GLY A 550 29.46 -13.66 20.33
N PRO A 551 30.15 -13.02 21.30
CA PRO A 551 30.85 -11.73 21.10
C PRO A 551 31.79 -11.68 19.91
#